data_AF-A0ABD2PI33-F1
#
_entry.id   AF-A0ABD2PI33-F1
#
_cell.length_a   1.000
_cell.length_b   1.000
_cell.length_c   1.000
_cell.angle_alpha   90.00
_cell.angle_beta   90.00
_cell.angle_gamma   90.00
#
_symmetry.space_group_name_H-M   'P 1'
#
loop_
_entity.id
_entity.type
_entity.pdbx_description
1 polymer ?
#
loop_
_entity_poly.entity_id
_entity_poly.type
_entity_poly.pdbx_seq_one_letter_code
_entity_poly.pdbx_strand_id
1 'polypeptide(L)'
;MQREGESAYLVPHMFWIKWAMIGMTIINLLVELMQVKLYMFDYLKDMENLLQLSIFTMSLVLVWDVSACASEVGLKADYQWQLAAVNIFFAWLNLIFLLKMMPYFGIYIIMFNSVTITFMRFFLIFSLFIFGFGFAFYILLSNQTPFDTVGNSMLKTGVMIIGEIGFSDMFNGRLDDPSYDNNVFFTFITYSLFIVFLILMNVIVMNLLVGLAVEDIAIIQNEASIQKLCQTVHMALRVESWFPFKLQKRMNRVTSYIPIKSTEAHQKKDNVKKKEMPYPEFIKRIIKFFQHSHEATEG
;
A
#
# COMPACT_ATOMS: atom_id res chain seq x y z
N MET A 1 23.59 -36.70 43.09
CA MET A 1 22.25 -37.02 42.56
C MET A 1 21.80 -35.82 41.72
N GLN A 2 22.32 -35.71 40.50
CA GLN A 2 21.62 -36.11 39.26
C GLN A 2 20.35 -35.28 38.99
N ARG A 3 20.53 -34.16 38.28
CA ARG A 3 19.87 -33.85 37.00
C ARG A 3 20.72 -32.80 36.27
N GLU A 4 21.91 -33.21 35.84
CA GLU A 4 22.49 -32.72 34.59
C GLU A 4 21.73 -33.43 33.45
N GLY A 5 21.44 -32.74 32.35
CA GLY A 5 21.20 -33.42 31.07
C GLY A 5 19.80 -33.34 30.45
N GLU A 6 19.11 -32.20 30.51
CA GLU A 6 18.20 -31.84 29.41
C GLU A 6 18.74 -30.59 28.73
N SER A 7 19.87 -30.79 28.03
CA SER A 7 20.30 -29.98 26.90
C SER A 7 19.06 -29.60 26.10
N ALA A 8 18.80 -28.30 26.01
CA ALA A 8 17.81 -27.72 25.12
C ALA A 8 18.03 -28.26 23.71
N TYR A 9 17.28 -29.31 23.36
CA TYR A 9 17.22 -29.80 22.01
C TYR A 9 16.49 -28.72 21.22
N LEU A 10 17.25 -27.77 20.66
CA LEU A 10 16.88 -27.13 19.42
C LEU A 10 16.56 -28.27 18.47
N VAL A 11 15.27 -28.51 18.26
CA VAL A 11 14.75 -29.59 17.41
C VAL A 11 15.59 -29.58 16.13
N PRO A 12 16.27 -30.67 15.73
CA PRO A 12 17.22 -30.64 14.61
C PRO A 12 16.66 -30.01 13.34
N HIS A 13 15.35 -30.12 13.13
CA HIS A 13 14.61 -29.47 12.06
C HIS A 13 14.65 -27.92 12.11
N MET A 14 14.58 -27.31 13.29
CA MET A 14 14.65 -25.85 13.45
C MET A 14 16.01 -25.28 13.04
N PHE A 15 17.09 -26.02 13.27
CA PHE A 15 18.43 -25.61 12.85
C PHE A 15 18.52 -25.51 11.31
N TRP A 16 18.09 -26.55 10.60
CA TRP A 16 18.10 -26.56 9.13
C TRP A 16 17.16 -25.50 8.53
N ILE A 17 15.98 -25.31 9.12
CA ILE A 17 15.04 -24.27 8.68
C ILE A 17 15.67 -22.87 8.82
N LYS A 18 16.32 -22.59 9.95
CA LYS A 18 16.98 -21.29 10.18
C LYS A 18 18.04 -21.02 9.12
N TRP A 19 18.96 -21.96 8.88
CA TRP A 19 20.02 -21.77 7.89
C TRP A 19 19.49 -21.70 6.46
N ALA A 20 18.46 -22.47 6.13
CA ALA A 20 17.78 -22.37 4.84
C ALA A 20 17.14 -20.97 4.65
N MET A 21 16.48 -20.44 5.68
CA MET A 21 15.90 -19.09 5.66
C MET A 21 16.97 -18.00 5.50
N ILE A 22 18.08 -18.09 6.24
CA ILE A 22 19.22 -17.16 6.11
C ILE A 22 19.76 -17.20 4.68
N GLY A 23 20.04 -18.40 4.16
CA GLY A 23 20.54 -18.58 2.80
C GLY A 23 19.61 -17.96 1.76
N MET A 24 18.31 -18.24 1.84
CA MET A 24 17.31 -17.68 0.93
C MET A 24 17.24 -16.15 1.04
N THR A 25 17.26 -15.60 2.25
CA THR A 25 17.19 -14.15 2.48
C THR A 25 18.43 -13.44 1.94
N ILE A 26 19.63 -14.00 2.13
CA ILE A 26 20.87 -13.45 1.60
C ILE A 26 20.87 -13.47 0.07
N ILE A 27 20.45 -14.58 -0.55
CA ILE A 27 20.37 -14.68 -2.01
C ILE A 27 19.42 -13.61 -2.57
N ASN A 28 18.22 -13.47 -1.99
CA ASN A 28 17.25 -12.45 -2.41
C ASN A 28 17.78 -11.02 -2.20
N LEU A 29 18.44 -10.76 -1.08
CA LEU A 29 19.05 -9.46 -0.80
C LEU A 29 20.18 -9.14 -1.80
N LEU A 30 21.01 -10.12 -2.17
CA LEU A 30 22.04 -9.94 -3.18
C LEU A 30 21.45 -9.62 -4.55
N VAL A 31 20.38 -10.31 -4.94
CA VAL A 31 19.64 -10.02 -6.18
C VAL A 31 19.11 -8.59 -6.17
N GLU A 32 18.49 -8.15 -5.07
CA GLU A 32 17.99 -6.78 -4.95
C GLU A 32 19.12 -5.74 -4.98
N LEU A 33 20.23 -5.99 -4.29
CA LEU A 33 21.38 -5.08 -4.34
C LEU A 33 22.00 -4.99 -5.74
N MET A 34 21.95 -6.07 -6.53
CA MET A 34 22.35 -6.01 -7.94
C MET A 34 21.39 -5.14 -8.76
N GLN A 35 20.07 -5.24 -8.54
CA GLN A 35 19.09 -4.38 -9.20
C GLN A 35 19.27 -2.91 -8.83
N VAL A 36 19.51 -2.61 -7.55
CA VAL A 36 19.83 -1.25 -7.07
C VAL A 36 21.05 -0.68 -7.78
N LYS A 37 22.11 -1.48 -7.99
CA LYS A 37 23.33 -1.01 -8.68
C LYS A 37 23.10 -0.76 -10.17
N LEU A 38 22.31 -1.60 -10.84
CA LEU A 38 22.06 -1.48 -12.27
C LEU A 38 21.09 -0.35 -12.61
N TYR A 39 20.10 -0.09 -11.74
CA TYR A 39 18.99 0.83 -12.01
C TYR A 39 18.82 1.92 -10.92
N MET A 40 19.90 2.32 -10.26
CA MET A 40 19.92 3.17 -9.05
C MET A 40 18.85 4.27 -8.99
N PHE A 41 18.76 5.15 -9.99
CA PHE A 41 17.83 6.28 -9.96
C PHE A 41 16.38 5.89 -10.23
N ASP A 42 16.14 4.86 -11.02
CA ASP A 42 14.79 4.37 -11.30
C ASP A 42 14.29 3.48 -10.16
N TYR A 43 15.19 2.72 -9.53
CA TYR A 43 14.91 1.89 -8.36
C TYR A 43 14.41 2.74 -7.17
N LEU A 44 15.09 3.84 -6.88
CA LEU A 44 14.72 4.72 -5.75
C LEU A 44 13.38 5.44 -5.96
N LYS A 45 12.86 5.53 -7.18
CA LYS A 45 11.53 6.12 -7.45
C LYS A 45 10.40 5.12 -7.27
N ASP A 46 10.69 3.82 -7.37
CA ASP A 46 9.68 2.78 -7.28
C ASP A 46 9.49 2.33 -5.84
N MET A 47 8.30 2.62 -5.29
CA MET A 47 7.94 2.27 -3.92
C MET A 47 7.86 0.75 -3.70
N GLU A 48 7.54 -0.04 -4.74
CA GLU A 48 7.46 -1.50 -4.64
C GLU A 48 8.85 -2.09 -4.36
N ASN A 49 9.88 -1.55 -5.04
CA ASN A 49 11.27 -1.97 -4.89
C ASN A 49 11.85 -1.57 -3.53
N LEU A 50 11.59 -0.33 -3.09
CA LEU A 50 11.99 0.13 -1.76
C LEU A 50 11.35 -0.71 -0.64
N LEU A 51 10.07 -1.07 -0.79
CA LEU A 51 9.38 -1.94 0.15
C LEU A 51 10.03 -3.33 0.20
N GLN A 52 10.36 -3.93 -0.94
CA GLN A 52 11.04 -5.23 -1.01
C GLN A 52 12.42 -5.22 -0.35
N LEU A 53 13.23 -4.19 -0.63
CA LEU A 53 14.51 -3.99 0.03
C LEU A 53 14.33 -3.92 1.56
N SER A 54 13.34 -3.15 2.03
CA SER A 54 13.07 -3.02 3.46
C SER A 54 12.72 -4.36 4.10
N ILE A 55 11.89 -5.18 3.44
CA ILE A 55 11.48 -6.51 3.93
C ILE A 55 12.69 -7.43 4.05
N PHE A 56 13.55 -7.50 3.04
CA PHE A 56 14.73 -8.36 3.08
C PHE A 56 15.73 -7.90 4.14
N THR A 57 15.93 -6.58 4.31
CA THR A 57 16.80 -6.05 5.37
C THR A 57 16.26 -6.35 6.76
N MET A 58 14.96 -6.14 7.01
CA MET A 58 14.35 -6.42 8.31
C MET A 58 14.33 -7.92 8.60
N SER A 59 14.04 -8.76 7.59
CA SER A 59 14.08 -10.22 7.73
C SER A 59 15.45 -10.73 8.13
N LEU A 60 16.54 -10.13 7.62
CA LEU A 60 17.90 -10.50 8.01
C LEU A 60 18.18 -10.18 9.48
N VAL A 61 17.76 -8.99 9.95
CA VAL A 61 17.92 -8.57 11.36
C VAL A 61 17.13 -9.46 12.33
N LEU A 62 15.96 -9.97 11.90
CA LEU A 62 15.14 -10.88 12.72
C LEU A 62 15.77 -12.26 12.91
N VAL A 63 16.34 -12.80 11.84
CA VAL A 63 16.92 -14.14 11.85
C VAL A 63 18.30 -14.15 12.49
N TRP A 64 19.02 -13.02 12.46
CA TRP A 64 20.31 -12.87 13.13
C TRP A 64 20.16 -12.92 14.65
N ASP A 65 20.95 -13.77 15.30
CA ASP A 65 21.00 -13.83 16.77
C ASP A 65 22.02 -12.80 17.26
N VAL A 66 21.52 -11.70 17.80
CA VAL A 66 22.35 -10.55 18.22
C VAL A 66 22.94 -10.75 19.61
N SER A 67 22.38 -11.65 20.44
CA SER A 67 22.84 -11.90 21.81
C SER A 67 23.19 -13.37 22.04
N ALA A 68 24.13 -13.62 22.97
CA ALA A 68 24.49 -14.99 23.38
C ALA A 68 23.27 -15.75 23.94
N CYS A 69 22.39 -15.06 24.68
CA CYS A 69 21.13 -15.60 25.18
C CYS A 69 20.15 -15.98 24.05
N ALA A 70 20.11 -15.20 22.96
CA ALA A 70 19.32 -15.55 21.78
C ALA A 70 19.85 -16.81 21.09
N SER A 71 21.18 -17.00 21.06
CA SER A 71 21.80 -18.18 20.46
C SER A 71 21.60 -19.46 21.28
N GLU A 72 21.50 -19.36 22.61
CA GLU A 72 21.40 -20.53 23.50
C GLU A 72 19.95 -20.91 23.86
N VAL A 73 19.08 -19.91 24.07
CA VAL A 73 17.70 -20.10 24.56
C VAL A 73 16.65 -19.74 23.50
N GLY A 74 17.04 -19.07 22.42
CA GLY A 74 16.11 -18.62 21.37
C GLY A 74 15.29 -17.38 21.74
N LEU A 75 15.63 -16.68 22.83
CA LEU A 75 14.92 -15.49 23.29
C LEU A 75 15.30 -14.27 22.43
N LYS A 76 14.33 -13.72 21.69
CA LYS A 76 14.50 -12.53 20.85
C LYS A 76 14.34 -11.24 21.66
N ALA A 77 15.08 -10.20 21.30
CA ALA A 77 15.02 -8.90 21.97
C ALA A 77 13.72 -8.13 21.65
N ASP A 78 13.32 -7.19 22.50
CA ASP A 78 12.07 -6.43 22.34
C ASP A 78 11.96 -5.72 20.98
N TYR A 79 13.06 -5.11 20.51
CA TYR A 79 13.08 -4.47 19.18
C TYR A 79 12.91 -5.48 18.04
N GLN A 80 13.34 -6.74 18.20
CA GLN A 80 13.14 -7.77 17.18
C GLN A 80 11.66 -8.15 17.08
N TRP A 81 10.93 -8.16 18.20
CA TRP A 81 9.47 -8.38 18.17
C TRP A 81 8.73 -7.24 17.48
N GLN A 82 9.08 -5.99 17.80
CA GLN A 82 8.50 -4.82 17.13
C GLN A 82 8.82 -4.83 15.62
N LEU A 83 10.07 -5.15 15.26
CA LEU A 83 10.49 -5.27 13.86
C LEU A 83 9.77 -6.42 13.14
N ALA A 84 9.53 -7.55 13.81
CA ALA A 84 8.83 -8.68 13.23
C ALA A 84 7.38 -8.31 12.87
N ALA A 85 6.70 -7.56 13.73
CA ALA A 85 5.35 -7.08 13.49
C ALA A 85 5.29 -6.16 12.26
N VAL A 86 6.23 -5.22 12.11
CA VAL A 86 6.31 -4.35 10.94
C VAL A 86 6.66 -5.14 9.67
N ASN A 87 7.62 -6.06 9.77
CA ASN A 87 8.09 -6.84 8.63
C ASN A 87 7.00 -7.76 8.07
N ILE A 88 6.21 -8.42 8.92
CA ILE A 88 5.11 -9.26 8.44
C ILE A 88 4.00 -8.42 7.79
N PHE A 89 3.71 -7.23 8.33
CA PHE A 89 2.77 -6.30 7.72
C PHE A 89 3.24 -5.86 6.32
N PHE A 90 4.51 -5.49 6.17
CA PHE A 90 5.09 -5.14 4.87
C PHE A 90 5.12 -6.32 3.90
N ALA A 91 5.37 -7.54 4.38
CA ALA A 91 5.29 -8.75 3.53
C ALA A 91 3.88 -8.96 2.95
N TRP A 92 2.83 -8.75 3.75
CA TRP A 92 1.44 -8.79 3.26
C TRP A 92 1.11 -7.64 2.31
N LEU A 93 1.62 -6.42 2.56
CA LEU A 93 1.47 -5.32 1.60
C LEU A 93 2.17 -5.60 0.27
N ASN A 94 3.37 -6.17 0.30
CA ASN A 94 4.10 -6.58 -0.90
C ASN A 94 3.33 -7.67 -1.68
N LEU A 95 2.63 -8.56 -0.98
CA LEU A 95 1.73 -9.52 -1.63
C LEU A 95 0.60 -8.81 -2.40
N ILE A 96 0.00 -7.76 -1.85
CA ILE A 96 -1.01 -6.96 -2.56
C ILE A 96 -0.39 -6.35 -3.83
N PHE A 97 0.82 -5.81 -3.77
CA PHE A 97 1.50 -5.31 -4.97
C PHE A 97 1.82 -6.40 -6.00
N LEU A 98 2.14 -7.63 -5.57
CA LEU A 98 2.27 -8.75 -6.49
C LEU A 98 0.94 -9.09 -7.19
N LEU A 99 -0.17 -9.03 -6.47
CA LEU A 99 -1.52 -9.28 -7.02
C LEU A 99 -1.96 -8.20 -8.01
N LYS A 100 -1.37 -6.99 -7.99
CA LYS A 100 -1.60 -5.91 -8.96
C LYS A 100 -1.35 -6.35 -10.41
N MET A 101 -0.45 -7.31 -10.61
CA MET A 101 -0.08 -7.83 -11.93
C MET A 101 -1.12 -8.80 -12.50
N MET A 102 -2.02 -9.31 -11.68
CA MET A 102 -3.04 -10.27 -12.11
C MET A 102 -4.21 -9.53 -12.77
N PRO A 103 -4.66 -9.89 -13.98
CA PRO A 103 -5.71 -9.14 -14.71
C PRO A 103 -7.11 -9.20 -14.07
N TYR A 104 -7.33 -10.08 -13.10
CA TYR A 104 -8.60 -10.17 -12.36
C TYR A 104 -8.59 -9.30 -11.09
N PHE A 105 -7.57 -9.44 -10.24
CA PHE A 105 -7.47 -8.69 -8.98
C PHE A 105 -6.82 -7.32 -9.15
N GLY A 106 -5.95 -7.18 -10.15
CA GLY A 106 -5.10 -6.00 -10.32
C GLY A 106 -5.86 -4.72 -10.56
N ILE A 107 -7.00 -4.77 -11.26
CA ILE A 107 -7.85 -3.59 -11.48
C ILE A 107 -8.35 -3.01 -10.14
N TYR A 108 -8.76 -3.87 -9.20
CA TYR A 108 -9.20 -3.41 -7.88
C TYR A 108 -8.06 -2.78 -7.08
N ILE A 109 -6.86 -3.33 -7.18
CA ILE A 109 -5.68 -2.81 -6.50
C ILE A 109 -5.23 -1.47 -7.11
N ILE A 110 -5.32 -1.32 -8.45
CA ILE A 110 -5.10 -0.03 -9.13
C ILE A 110 -6.12 1.01 -8.67
N MET A 111 -7.42 0.66 -8.63
CA MET A 111 -8.46 1.54 -8.11
C MET A 111 -8.16 1.98 -6.68
N PHE A 112 -7.83 1.04 -5.80
CA PHE A 112 -7.49 1.33 -4.41
C PHE A 112 -6.28 2.28 -4.28
N ASN A 113 -5.21 2.03 -5.02
CA ASN A 113 -4.02 2.89 -4.99
C ASN A 113 -4.34 4.30 -5.51
N SER A 114 -5.14 4.43 -6.56
CA SER A 114 -5.55 5.73 -7.08
C SER A 114 -6.34 6.52 -6.05
N VAL A 115 -7.37 5.90 -5.45
CA VAL A 115 -8.18 6.52 -4.39
C VAL A 115 -7.31 6.89 -3.18
N THR A 116 -6.35 6.04 -2.83
CA THR A 116 -5.41 6.31 -1.73
C THR A 116 -4.53 7.53 -2.02
N ILE A 117 -3.98 7.66 -3.23
CA ILE A 117 -3.16 8.82 -3.61
C ILE A 117 -4.00 10.11 -3.57
N THR A 118 -5.20 10.07 -4.13
CA THR A 118 -6.12 11.22 -4.08
C THR A 118 -6.46 11.56 -2.63
N PHE A 119 -6.85 10.57 -1.83
CA PHE A 119 -7.11 10.74 -0.40
C PHE A 119 -5.92 11.39 0.31
N MET A 120 -4.70 10.90 0.12
CA MET A 120 -3.50 11.44 0.78
C MET A 120 -3.24 12.90 0.38
N ARG A 121 -3.49 13.26 -0.88
CA ARG A 121 -3.35 14.65 -1.36
C ARG A 121 -4.32 15.60 -0.64
N PHE A 122 -5.56 15.18 -0.41
CA PHE A 122 -6.56 15.97 0.31
C PHE A 122 -6.41 15.88 1.83
N PHE A 123 -5.97 14.74 2.36
CA PHE A 123 -5.76 14.48 3.78
C PHE A 123 -4.74 15.44 4.40
N LEU A 124 -3.73 15.87 3.64
CA LEU A 124 -2.78 16.89 4.09
C LEU A 124 -3.47 18.20 4.51
N ILE A 125 -4.51 18.63 3.79
CA ILE A 125 -5.29 19.82 4.15
C ILE A 125 -6.10 19.53 5.42
N PHE A 126 -6.72 18.36 5.50
CA PHE A 126 -7.54 17.98 6.66
C PHE A 126 -6.74 17.75 7.94
N SER A 127 -5.46 17.41 7.81
CA SER A 127 -4.56 17.23 8.96
C SER A 127 -4.46 18.50 9.82
N LEU A 128 -4.60 19.69 9.22
CA LEU A 128 -4.63 20.96 9.96
C LEU A 128 -5.79 21.02 10.96
N PHE A 129 -6.93 20.41 10.63
CA PHE A 129 -8.05 20.31 11.56
C PHE A 129 -7.77 19.31 12.69
N ILE A 130 -7.07 18.21 12.41
CA ILE A 130 -6.62 17.27 13.46
C ILE A 130 -5.73 18.00 14.48
N PHE A 131 -4.78 18.81 14.00
CA PHE A 131 -3.96 19.64 14.89
C PHE A 131 -4.79 20.67 15.64
N GLY A 132 -5.62 21.46 14.93
CA GLY A 132 -6.42 22.52 15.54
C GLY A 132 -7.40 22.02 16.60
N PHE A 133 -8.22 21.04 16.26
CA PHE A 133 -9.17 20.43 17.20
C PHE A 133 -8.46 19.59 18.26
N GLY A 134 -7.40 18.86 17.91
CA GLY A 134 -6.62 18.07 18.86
C GLY A 134 -5.96 18.92 19.95
N PHE A 135 -5.41 20.09 19.60
CA PHE A 135 -4.90 21.03 20.62
C PHE A 135 -6.03 21.64 21.44
N ALA A 136 -7.17 21.99 20.82
CA ALA A 136 -8.32 22.55 21.54
C ALA A 136 -8.90 21.54 22.55
N PHE A 137 -9.11 20.28 22.15
CA PHE A 137 -9.58 19.23 23.03
C PHE A 137 -8.56 18.85 24.09
N TYR A 138 -7.26 18.86 23.77
CA TYR A 138 -6.22 18.69 24.78
C TYR A 138 -6.36 19.73 25.89
N ILE A 139 -6.50 21.02 25.57
CA ILE A 139 -6.64 22.08 26.56
C ILE A 139 -7.95 21.97 27.35
N LEU A 140 -9.06 21.62 26.69
CA LEU A 140 -10.40 21.61 27.31
C LEU A 140 -10.68 20.33 28.11
N LEU A 141 -10.04 19.21 27.76
CA LEU A 141 -10.34 17.87 28.27
C LEU A 141 -9.10 17.13 28.79
N SER A 142 -7.97 17.82 29.06
CA SER A 142 -6.70 17.21 29.53
C SER A 142 -6.82 16.32 30.78
N ASN A 143 -7.90 16.53 31.52
CA ASN A 143 -8.27 15.76 32.69
C ASN A 143 -8.72 14.31 32.36
N GLN A 144 -9.19 14.06 31.14
CA GLN A 144 -9.66 12.75 30.71
C GLN A 144 -8.53 11.93 30.10
N THR A 145 -8.51 10.61 30.37
CA THR A 145 -7.46 9.69 29.86
C THR A 145 -7.26 9.71 28.34
N PRO A 146 -8.27 9.94 27.47
CA PRO A 146 -8.05 10.01 26.02
C PRO A 146 -7.35 11.30 25.55
N PHE A 147 -7.27 12.33 26.40
CA PHE A 147 -6.75 13.65 26.09
C PHE A 147 -5.62 14.07 27.05
N ASP A 148 -5.08 13.14 27.83
CA ASP A 148 -4.05 13.37 28.85
C ASP A 148 -2.71 13.87 28.27
N THR A 149 -2.41 13.46 27.04
CA THR A 149 -1.23 13.85 26.27
C THR A 149 -1.63 14.41 24.92
N VAL A 150 -0.77 15.28 24.37
CA VAL A 150 -0.97 15.87 23.05
C VAL A 150 -1.12 14.80 21.97
N GLY A 151 -0.30 13.73 22.02
CA GLY A 151 -0.37 12.62 21.08
C GLY A 151 -1.67 11.83 21.18
N ASN A 152 -2.12 11.52 22.41
CA ASN A 152 -3.38 10.82 22.63
C ASN A 152 -4.58 11.67 22.17
N SER A 153 -4.57 12.97 22.44
CA SER A 153 -5.60 13.90 21.97
C SER A 153 -5.68 13.95 20.44
N MET A 154 -4.54 13.99 19.74
CA MET A 154 -4.50 13.94 18.28
C MET A 154 -5.03 12.61 17.74
N LEU A 155 -4.62 11.49 18.34
CA LEU A 155 -5.12 10.16 17.97
C LEU A 155 -6.63 10.05 18.21
N LYS A 156 -7.12 10.49 19.37
CA LYS A 156 -8.55 10.48 19.70
C LYS A 156 -9.33 11.37 18.74
N THR A 157 -8.82 12.55 18.41
CA THR A 157 -9.42 13.44 17.39
C THR A 157 -9.47 12.76 16.03
N GLY A 158 -8.40 12.07 15.61
CA GLY A 158 -8.37 11.30 14.36
C GLY A 158 -9.42 10.18 14.34
N VAL A 159 -9.54 9.42 15.43
CA VAL A 159 -10.58 8.38 15.61
C VAL A 159 -11.98 8.98 15.53
N MET A 160 -12.21 10.16 16.11
CA MET A 160 -13.48 10.87 16.03
C MET A 160 -13.84 11.38 14.63
N ILE A 161 -12.86 11.62 13.74
CA ILE A 161 -13.12 11.98 12.34
C ILE A 161 -13.65 10.77 11.57
N ILE A 162 -13.16 9.57 11.88
CA ILE A 162 -13.61 8.32 11.25
C ILE A 162 -15.09 8.01 11.60
N GLY A 163 -15.59 8.57 12.70
CA GLY A 163 -16.98 8.44 13.15
C GLY A 163 -17.13 7.80 14.53
N GLU A 164 -16.03 7.38 15.17
CA GLU A 164 -16.07 6.86 16.53
C GLU A 164 -16.01 8.02 17.54
N ILE A 165 -17.20 8.52 17.89
CA ILE A 165 -17.33 9.73 18.71
C ILE A 165 -17.21 9.43 20.22
N GLY A 166 -17.77 8.31 20.69
CA GLY A 166 -17.75 7.95 22.12
C GLY A 166 -18.37 9.00 23.05
N PHE A 167 -19.46 9.65 22.61
CA PHE A 167 -20.06 10.79 23.33
C PHE A 167 -20.44 10.47 24.78
N SER A 168 -21.01 9.29 25.03
CA SER A 168 -21.41 8.85 26.38
C SER A 168 -20.23 8.83 27.34
N ASP A 169 -19.09 8.34 26.86
CA ASP A 169 -17.94 8.09 27.71
C ASP A 169 -17.18 9.39 28.00
N MET A 170 -17.33 10.38 27.12
CA MET A 170 -16.66 11.69 27.21
C MET A 170 -17.47 12.76 27.94
N PHE A 171 -18.81 12.71 27.84
CA PHE A 171 -19.70 13.77 28.31
C PHE A 171 -20.74 13.31 29.34
N ASN A 172 -21.00 12.00 29.47
CA ASN A 172 -21.94 11.46 30.46
C ASN A 172 -21.22 10.81 31.65
N GLY A 173 -20.00 11.28 31.97
CA GLY A 173 -19.34 10.95 33.24
C GLY A 173 -20.37 11.08 34.37
N ARG A 174 -20.73 9.94 34.96
CA ARG A 174 -21.95 9.75 35.74
C ARG A 174 -22.14 10.90 36.74
N LEU A 175 -23.38 11.39 36.80
CA LEU A 175 -23.89 12.32 37.83
C LEU A 175 -23.66 11.84 39.28
N ASP A 176 -23.16 10.62 39.48
CA ASP A 176 -22.99 9.94 40.76
C ASP A 176 -21.52 9.69 41.18
N ASP A 177 -20.53 10.02 40.34
CA ASP A 177 -19.12 9.76 40.65
C ASP A 177 -18.31 11.08 40.70
N PRO A 178 -17.89 11.57 41.88
CA PRO A 178 -17.18 12.84 42.05
C PRO A 178 -15.71 12.76 41.61
N SER A 179 -15.37 11.78 40.77
CA SER A 179 -14.03 11.55 40.27
C SER A 179 -13.66 12.66 39.29
N TYR A 180 -12.57 13.37 39.57
CA TYR A 180 -12.04 14.47 38.76
C TYR A 180 -11.97 14.06 37.28
N ASP A 181 -11.49 12.84 37.01
CA ASP A 181 -11.08 12.28 35.71
C ASP A 181 -12.09 12.29 34.54
N ASN A 182 -13.36 12.65 34.73
CA ASN A 182 -14.34 12.70 33.62
C ASN A 182 -15.23 13.95 33.61
N ASN A 183 -14.92 14.95 34.43
CA ASN A 183 -15.69 16.18 34.48
C ASN A 183 -15.32 17.15 33.35
N VAL A 184 -16.34 17.80 32.79
CA VAL A 184 -16.19 18.85 31.78
C VAL A 184 -16.25 20.21 32.48
N PHE A 185 -15.09 20.84 32.70
CA PHE A 185 -15.01 22.13 33.41
C PHE A 185 -15.61 23.30 32.62
N PHE A 186 -15.38 23.33 31.30
CA PHE A 186 -15.81 24.42 30.42
C PHE A 186 -16.95 23.99 29.49
N THR A 187 -18.07 23.55 30.08
CA THR A 187 -19.24 23.00 29.37
C THR A 187 -19.61 23.80 28.13
N PHE A 188 -19.90 25.09 28.24
CA PHE A 188 -20.40 25.86 27.09
C PHE A 188 -19.44 25.85 25.88
N ILE A 189 -18.15 26.07 26.10
CA ILE A 189 -17.14 26.12 25.03
C ILE A 189 -16.90 24.72 24.48
N THR A 190 -16.75 23.71 25.34
CA THR A 190 -16.48 22.33 24.93
C THR A 190 -17.61 21.77 24.06
N TYR A 191 -18.88 21.92 24.48
CA TYR A 191 -20.02 21.44 23.70
C TYR A 191 -20.18 22.22 22.38
N SER A 192 -19.97 23.54 22.39
CA SER A 192 -20.05 24.35 21.17
C SER A 192 -18.97 23.96 20.15
N LEU A 193 -17.72 23.84 20.60
CA LEU A 193 -16.59 23.44 19.77
C LEU A 193 -16.76 22.02 19.22
N PHE A 194 -17.34 21.13 20.03
CA PHE A 194 -17.66 19.76 19.64
C PHE A 194 -18.77 19.70 18.57
N ILE A 195 -19.83 20.51 18.66
CA ILE A 195 -20.86 20.59 17.60
C ILE A 195 -20.25 21.08 16.29
N VAL A 196 -19.42 22.12 16.32
CA VAL A 196 -18.71 22.62 15.14
C VAL A 196 -17.82 21.52 14.54
N PHE A 197 -17.10 20.79 15.39
CA PHE A 197 -16.30 19.64 14.96
C PHE A 197 -17.14 18.57 14.26
N LEU A 198 -18.30 18.19 14.80
CA LEU A 198 -19.18 17.19 14.19
C LEU A 198 -19.67 17.63 12.81
N ILE A 199 -20.11 18.88 12.66
CA ILE A 199 -20.57 19.39 11.36
C ILE A 199 -19.41 19.41 10.37
N LEU A 200 -18.26 19.99 10.73
CA LEU A 200 -17.14 20.13 9.81
C LEU A 200 -16.52 18.78 9.46
N MET A 201 -16.14 17.96 10.44
CA MET A 201 -15.40 16.73 10.19
C MET A 201 -16.31 15.57 9.78
N ASN A 202 -17.35 15.29 10.56
CA ASN A 202 -18.18 14.10 10.36
C ASN A 202 -19.22 14.29 9.26
N VAL A 203 -19.72 15.51 9.03
CA VAL A 203 -20.70 15.75 7.96
C VAL A 203 -20.02 16.26 6.69
N ILE A 204 -19.23 17.34 6.76
CA ILE A 204 -18.69 17.95 5.53
C ILE A 204 -17.50 17.15 4.99
N VAL A 205 -16.45 16.94 5.80
CA VAL A 205 -15.21 16.30 5.33
C VAL A 205 -15.43 14.84 4.96
N MET A 206 -16.13 14.06 5.78
CA MET A 206 -16.39 12.64 5.46
C MET A 206 -17.21 12.47 4.17
N ASN A 207 -18.23 13.29 3.94
CA ASN A 207 -19.00 13.22 2.71
C ASN A 207 -18.20 13.68 1.48
N LEU A 208 -17.32 14.68 1.65
CA LEU A 208 -16.41 15.11 0.58
C LEU A 208 -15.43 14.01 0.19
N LEU A 209 -14.85 13.33 1.18
CA LEU A 209 -13.91 12.22 0.97
C LEU A 209 -14.56 11.06 0.21
N VAL A 210 -15.78 10.68 0.60
CA VAL A 210 -16.57 9.66 -0.11
C VAL A 210 -16.89 10.11 -1.54
N GLY A 211 -17.28 11.38 -1.73
CA GLY A 211 -17.56 11.95 -3.05
C GLY A 211 -16.37 11.85 -4.01
N LEU A 212 -15.17 12.24 -3.55
CA LEU A 212 -13.94 12.17 -4.33
C LEU A 212 -13.54 10.73 -4.66
N ALA A 213 -13.66 9.82 -3.69
CA ALA A 213 -13.35 8.40 -3.91
C ALA A 213 -14.29 7.77 -4.96
N VAL A 214 -15.57 8.11 -4.94
CA VAL A 214 -16.55 7.61 -5.92
C VAL A 214 -16.25 8.15 -7.32
N GLU A 215 -15.86 9.42 -7.44
CA GLU A 215 -15.47 10.02 -8.71
C GLU A 215 -14.24 9.32 -9.32
N ASP A 216 -13.18 9.10 -8.55
CA ASP A 216 -11.97 8.39 -8.99
C ASP A 216 -12.27 6.97 -9.45
N ILE A 217 -13.10 6.24 -8.70
CA ILE A 217 -13.52 4.87 -9.04
C ILE A 217 -14.28 4.87 -10.37
N ALA A 218 -15.18 5.82 -10.60
CA ALA A 218 -15.95 5.90 -11.84
C ALA A 218 -15.04 6.15 -13.06
N ILE A 219 -14.06 7.04 -12.95
CA ILE A 219 -13.08 7.32 -14.01
C ILE A 219 -12.33 6.05 -14.40
N ILE A 220 -11.81 5.31 -13.41
CA ILE A 220 -11.04 4.08 -13.66
C ILE A 220 -11.92 2.96 -14.22
N GLN A 221 -13.16 2.84 -13.76
CA GLN A 221 -14.09 1.84 -14.30
C GLN A 221 -14.42 2.08 -15.77
N ASN A 222 -14.55 3.35 -16.19
CA ASN A 222 -14.79 3.69 -17.60
C ASN A 222 -13.63 3.25 -18.50
N GLU A 223 -12.41 3.19 -17.96
CA GLU A 223 -11.20 2.75 -18.67
C GLU A 223 -10.80 1.29 -18.39
N ALA A 224 -11.58 0.55 -17.59
CA ALA A 224 -11.20 -0.76 -17.07
C ALA A 224 -10.88 -1.80 -18.15
N SER A 225 -11.57 -1.74 -19.31
CA SER A 225 -11.30 -2.66 -20.43
C SER A 225 -9.90 -2.50 -21.01
N ILE A 226 -9.44 -1.24 -21.17
CA ILE A 226 -8.10 -0.90 -21.65
C ILE A 226 -7.06 -1.25 -20.60
N GLN A 227 -7.33 -0.92 -19.33
CA GLN A 227 -6.40 -1.22 -18.23
C GLN A 227 -6.19 -2.72 -18.06
N LYS A 228 -7.25 -3.53 -18.17
CA LYS A 228 -7.16 -4.99 -18.11
C LYS A 228 -6.33 -5.58 -19.25
N LEU A 229 -6.50 -5.06 -20.47
CA LEU A 229 -5.69 -5.47 -21.62
C LEU A 229 -4.22 -5.11 -21.40
N CYS A 230 -3.94 -3.89 -20.93
CA CYS A 230 -2.59 -3.43 -20.60
C CYS A 230 -1.93 -4.32 -19.55
N GLN A 231 -2.63 -4.62 -18.44
CA GLN A 231 -2.16 -5.56 -17.41
C GLN A 231 -1.85 -6.95 -17.98
N THR A 232 -2.70 -7.46 -18.87
CA THR A 232 -2.51 -8.78 -19.48
C THR A 232 -1.25 -8.80 -20.37
N VAL A 233 -1.03 -7.75 -21.15
CA VAL A 233 0.16 -7.59 -21.99
C VAL A 233 1.42 -7.43 -21.13
N HIS A 234 1.39 -6.59 -20.10
CA HIS A 234 2.51 -6.39 -19.18
C HIS A 234 2.88 -7.68 -18.45
N MET A 235 1.88 -8.44 -17.98
CA MET A 235 2.10 -9.75 -17.36
C MET A 235 2.75 -10.72 -18.36
N ALA A 236 2.25 -10.79 -19.59
CA ALA A 236 2.81 -11.64 -20.63
C ALA A 236 4.27 -11.27 -20.97
N LEU A 237 4.57 -9.97 -21.14
CA LEU A 237 5.93 -9.48 -21.41
C LEU A 237 6.89 -9.77 -20.25
N ARG A 238 6.43 -9.59 -19.00
CA ARG A 238 7.23 -9.90 -17.80
C ARG A 238 7.57 -11.39 -17.74
N VAL A 239 6.57 -12.25 -17.95
CA VAL A 239 6.79 -13.71 -18.02
C VAL A 239 7.72 -14.08 -19.18
N GLU A 240 7.53 -13.50 -20.36
CA GLU A 240 8.41 -13.73 -21.53
C GLU A 240 9.86 -13.36 -21.20
N SER A 241 10.09 -12.21 -20.54
CA SER A 241 11.42 -11.74 -20.16
C SER A 241 12.17 -12.66 -19.18
N TRP A 242 11.44 -13.50 -18.43
CA TRP A 242 12.04 -14.46 -17.49
C TRP A 242 12.53 -15.73 -18.19
N PHE A 243 12.04 -16.03 -19.40
CA PHE A 243 12.49 -17.20 -20.16
C PHE A 243 13.81 -16.95 -20.89
N PRO A 244 14.76 -17.90 -20.88
CA PRO A 244 15.99 -17.78 -21.64
C PRO A 244 15.70 -17.70 -23.15
N PHE A 245 16.48 -16.90 -23.88
CA PHE A 245 16.30 -16.55 -25.30
C PHE A 245 16.02 -17.75 -26.23
N LYS A 246 16.53 -18.94 -25.89
CA LYS A 246 16.29 -20.18 -26.65
C LYS A 246 14.83 -20.66 -26.59
N LEU A 247 14.14 -20.49 -25.45
CA LEU A 247 12.71 -20.82 -25.31
C LEU A 247 11.83 -19.76 -25.98
N GLN A 248 12.17 -18.48 -25.85
CA GLN A 248 11.48 -17.37 -26.54
C GLN A 248 11.47 -17.60 -28.07
N LYS A 249 12.63 -17.93 -28.65
CA LYS A 249 12.76 -18.19 -30.10
C LYS A 249 11.93 -19.41 -30.57
N ARG A 250 11.67 -20.37 -29.67
CA ARG A 250 10.85 -21.56 -29.97
C ARG A 250 9.35 -21.26 -29.88
N MET A 251 8.94 -20.44 -28.91
CA MET A 251 7.56 -19.97 -28.78
C MET A 251 7.17 -19.00 -29.90
N ASN A 252 8.02 -18.05 -30.27
CA ASN A 252 7.75 -17.09 -31.34
C ASN A 252 7.62 -17.75 -32.73
N ARG A 253 8.21 -18.94 -32.93
CA ARG A 253 8.00 -19.77 -34.14
C ARG A 253 6.66 -20.48 -34.17
N VAL A 254 5.97 -20.66 -33.03
CA VAL A 254 4.66 -21.32 -32.94
C VAL A 254 3.53 -20.29 -33.07
N THR A 255 3.70 -19.09 -32.51
CA THR A 255 2.71 -18.01 -32.59
C THR A 255 2.52 -17.47 -34.01
N SER A 256 3.55 -17.55 -34.87
CA SER A 256 3.45 -17.21 -36.30
C SER A 256 2.54 -18.16 -37.12
N TYR A 257 2.02 -19.23 -36.51
CA TYR A 257 1.06 -20.17 -37.12
C TYR A 257 -0.38 -20.01 -36.63
N ILE A 258 -0.68 -19.03 -35.77
CA ILE A 258 -2.06 -18.70 -35.41
C ILE A 258 -2.54 -17.64 -36.41
N PRO A 259 -3.29 -18.00 -37.47
CA PRO A 259 -3.93 -16.98 -38.29
C PRO A 259 -4.91 -16.22 -37.40
N ILE A 260 -4.76 -14.90 -37.33
CA ILE A 260 -5.74 -13.99 -36.73
C ILE A 260 -7.01 -14.11 -37.59
N LYS A 261 -7.88 -15.07 -37.26
CA LYS A 261 -9.15 -15.31 -37.95
C LYS A 261 -10.25 -14.33 -37.52
N SER A 262 -9.90 -13.23 -36.82
CA SER A 262 -10.86 -12.24 -36.31
C SER A 262 -10.96 -10.96 -37.15
N THR A 263 -10.06 -10.71 -38.10
CA THR A 263 -10.09 -9.47 -38.89
C THR A 263 -11.25 -9.44 -39.90
N GLU A 264 -11.70 -10.59 -40.40
CA GLU A 264 -12.81 -10.67 -41.36
C GLU A 264 -14.21 -10.69 -40.70
N ALA A 265 -14.31 -11.17 -39.46
CA ALA A 265 -15.58 -11.24 -38.74
C ALA A 265 -16.04 -9.87 -38.18
N HIS A 266 -15.10 -8.97 -37.90
CA HIS A 266 -15.40 -7.60 -37.44
C HIS A 266 -15.69 -6.63 -38.59
N GLN A 267 -15.03 -6.78 -39.76
CA GLN A 267 -15.32 -5.93 -40.92
C GLN A 267 -16.77 -6.03 -41.43
N LYS A 268 -17.46 -7.17 -41.21
CA LYS A 268 -18.85 -7.31 -41.63
C LYS A 268 -19.86 -6.62 -40.70
N LYS A 269 -19.46 -6.23 -39.48
CA LYS A 269 -20.32 -5.51 -38.51
C LYS A 269 -20.04 -4.00 -38.45
N ASP A 270 -18.89 -3.53 -38.92
CA ASP A 270 -18.49 -2.12 -38.85
C ASP A 270 -19.08 -1.22 -39.95
N ASN A 271 -19.98 -1.72 -40.80
CA ASN A 271 -20.77 -0.90 -41.73
C ASN A 271 -21.90 -0.11 -41.04
N VAL A 272 -22.03 -0.17 -39.71
CA VAL A 272 -22.93 0.69 -38.94
C VAL A 272 -22.11 1.74 -38.17
N LYS A 273 -21.98 2.91 -38.80
CA LYS A 273 -21.57 4.21 -38.24
C LYS A 273 -20.22 4.25 -37.50
N LYS A 274 -19.14 4.47 -38.25
CA LYS A 274 -17.92 5.11 -37.73
C LYS A 274 -18.24 6.52 -37.24
N LYS A 275 -18.32 6.70 -35.91
CA LYS A 275 -18.11 8.00 -35.27
C LYS A 275 -16.67 7.98 -34.76
N GLU A 276 -15.77 8.66 -35.47
CA GLU A 276 -14.37 8.78 -35.06
C GLU A 276 -14.29 9.55 -33.74
N MET A 277 -13.78 8.89 -32.68
CA MET A 277 -13.39 9.57 -31.45
C MET A 277 -11.96 10.09 -31.61
N PRO A 278 -11.69 11.37 -31.32
CA PRO A 278 -10.37 11.97 -31.55
C PRO A 278 -9.33 11.39 -30.59
N TYR A 279 -8.19 10.96 -31.13
CA TYR A 279 -7.05 10.46 -30.36
C TYR A 279 -6.48 11.52 -29.39
N PRO A 280 -6.10 11.13 -28.16
CA PRO A 280 -5.36 12.00 -27.24
C PRO A 280 -4.09 12.55 -27.88
N GLU A 281 -3.76 13.81 -27.62
CA GLU A 281 -2.63 14.55 -28.22
C GLU A 281 -1.27 13.85 -28.06
N PHE A 282 -1.11 13.02 -27.02
CA PHE A 282 0.10 12.22 -26.82
C PHE A 282 0.29 11.14 -27.91
N ILE A 283 -0.79 10.49 -28.35
CA ILE A 283 -0.74 9.49 -29.43
C ILE A 283 -0.42 10.17 -30.76
N LYS A 284 -0.95 11.37 -31.02
CA LYS A 284 -0.57 12.16 -32.20
C LYS A 284 0.92 12.52 -32.18
N ARG A 285 1.48 12.87 -31.02
CA ARG A 285 2.92 13.15 -30.87
C ARG A 285 3.79 11.92 -31.11
N ILE A 286 3.36 10.74 -30.63
CA ILE A 286 4.07 9.48 -30.87
C ILE A 286 4.05 9.12 -32.36
N ILE A 287 2.88 9.22 -33.02
CA ILE A 287 2.76 8.94 -34.46
C ILE A 287 3.64 9.91 -35.26
N LYS A 288 3.64 11.20 -34.92
CA LYS A 288 4.49 12.20 -35.58
C LYS A 288 5.97 11.95 -35.37
N PHE A 289 6.37 11.48 -34.18
CA PHE A 289 7.75 11.11 -33.86
C PHE A 289 8.23 9.90 -34.68
N PHE A 290 7.38 8.89 -34.83
CA PHE A 290 7.70 7.71 -35.65
C PHE A 290 7.69 7.98 -37.16
N GLN A 291 6.83 8.88 -37.65
CA GLN A 291 6.82 9.29 -39.06
C GLN A 291 8.08 10.07 -39.44
N HIS A 292 8.54 10.99 -38.57
CA HIS A 292 9.79 11.73 -38.81
C HIS A 292 11.05 10.86 -38.68
N SER A 293 11.03 9.82 -37.84
CA SER A 293 12.16 8.87 -37.77
C SER A 293 12.28 7.98 -39.01
N HIS A 294 11.18 7.75 -39.73
CA HIS A 294 11.18 6.91 -40.94
C HIS A 294 11.65 7.68 -42.18
N GLU A 295 11.31 8.97 -42.31
CA GLU A 295 11.77 9.84 -43.40
C GLU A 295 13.27 10.15 -43.32
N ALA A 296 13.87 10.15 -42.12
CA ALA A 296 15.31 10.42 -41.93
C ALA A 296 16.23 9.22 -42.28
N THR A 297 15.67 8.04 -42.52
CA THR A 297 16.42 6.82 -42.87
C THR A 297 16.34 6.43 -44.34
N GLU A 298 15.52 7.11 -45.15
CA GLU A 298 15.36 6.86 -46.59
C GLU A 298 15.79 8.04 -47.50
N GLY A 299 16.50 9.04 -46.94
CA GLY A 299 17.05 10.19 -47.67
C GLY A 299 18.58 10.19 -47.75
#